data_AF-A0A0M9BRR7-F1
#
_entry.id   AF-A0A0M9BRR7-F1
#
_cell.length_a   1.000
_cell.length_b   1.000
_cell.length_c   1.000
_cell.angle_alpha   90.00
_cell.angle_beta   90.00
_cell.angle_gamma   90.00
#
_symmetry.space_group_name_H-M   'P 1'
#
loop_
_entity.id
_entity.type
_entity.pdbx_description
1 polymer ?
#
loop_
_entity_poly.entity_id
_entity_poly.type
_entity_poly.pdbx_seq_one_letter_code
_entity_poly.pdbx_strand_id
1 'polypeptide(L)'
;MNEISMPQSAEHIVEPLRMANMATSVFIEILVLSGSQIAETDREKEFVIWLAQRDQNVVGRGTVGFDLDEMPWLENDVELMKQFMLSMIDTAINKTQWHILDYDPGEEWSRTTLLHFLTMIQAFNQNHVNEQHYMEWTTLDEEDEYEPTIPVGYPKCQKHGAYLSYLGCVICNSLD
;
A
#
# COMPACT_ATOMS: atom_id res chain seq x y z
N MET A 1 2.41 15.81 -6.79
CA MET A 1 2.99 14.64 -7.47
C MET A 1 3.56 13.80 -6.36
N ASN A 2 3.21 12.53 -6.32
CA ASN A 2 3.77 11.59 -5.35
C ASN A 2 4.84 10.75 -6.04
N GLU A 3 5.75 10.23 -5.24
CA GLU A 3 6.88 9.42 -5.69
C GLU A 3 6.99 8.20 -4.78
N ILE A 4 7.13 7.03 -5.38
CA ILE A 4 7.56 5.83 -4.68
C ILE A 4 8.99 5.55 -5.14
N SER A 5 9.89 5.37 -4.19
CA SER A 5 11.33 5.28 -4.45
C SER A 5 11.94 4.03 -3.86
N MET A 6 13.06 3.61 -4.44
CA MET A 6 13.92 2.61 -3.79
C MET A 6 14.54 3.25 -2.54
N PRO A 7 14.88 2.45 -1.51
CA PRO A 7 15.60 2.94 -0.33
C PRO A 7 16.90 3.64 -0.73
N GLN A 8 17.39 4.58 0.08
CA GLN A 8 18.57 5.38 -0.27
C GLN A 8 19.80 4.51 -0.66
N SER A 9 19.99 3.36 -0.03
CA SER A 9 21.07 2.42 -0.36
C SER A 9 20.96 1.79 -1.75
N ALA A 10 19.77 1.87 -2.38
CA ALA A 10 19.37 1.20 -3.60
C ALA A 10 18.74 2.15 -4.64
N GLU A 11 18.83 3.47 -4.43
CA GLU A 11 18.19 4.51 -5.27
C GLU A 11 18.54 4.39 -6.76
N HIS A 12 19.74 3.89 -7.07
CA HIS A 12 20.26 3.75 -8.42
C HIS A 12 19.86 2.44 -9.14
N ILE A 13 19.15 1.53 -8.47
CA ILE A 13 18.83 0.20 -9.02
C ILE A 13 17.62 0.27 -9.96
N VAL A 14 16.56 0.98 -9.55
CA VAL A 14 15.34 1.16 -10.33
C VAL A 14 14.90 2.61 -10.19
N GLU A 15 14.54 3.23 -11.30
CA GLU A 15 14.03 4.61 -11.32
C GLU A 15 12.79 4.77 -10.43
N PRO A 16 12.61 5.92 -9.74
CA PRO A 16 11.41 6.20 -8.96
C PRO A 16 10.12 6.15 -9.78
N LEU A 17 9.05 5.66 -9.16
CA LEU A 17 7.71 5.69 -9.72
C LEU A 17 7.03 7.02 -9.37
N ARG A 18 6.99 7.93 -10.33
CA ARG A 18 6.36 9.26 -10.18
C ARG A 18 4.93 9.26 -10.70
N MET A 19 3.99 9.68 -9.86
CA MET A 19 2.57 9.70 -10.19
C MET A 19 1.93 11.06 -9.88
N ALA A 20 1.04 11.51 -10.76
CA ALA A 20 0.13 12.60 -10.42
C ALA A 20 -0.80 12.16 -9.28
N ASN A 21 -1.29 13.11 -8.48
CA ASN A 21 -2.06 12.79 -7.28
C ASN A 21 -3.22 11.83 -7.60
N MET A 22 -4.10 12.16 -8.55
CA MET A 22 -5.23 11.28 -8.93
C MET A 22 -4.78 9.86 -9.32
N ALA A 23 -3.68 9.75 -10.07
CA ALA A 23 -3.08 8.47 -10.42
C ALA A 23 -2.62 7.70 -9.17
N THR A 24 -2.01 8.38 -8.19
CA THR A 24 -1.63 7.75 -6.92
C THR A 24 -2.82 7.18 -6.16
N SER A 25 -3.96 7.89 -6.08
CA SER A 25 -5.18 7.34 -5.46
C SER A 25 -5.61 6.04 -6.13
N VAL A 26 -5.74 6.05 -7.46
CA VAL A 26 -6.12 4.86 -8.23
C VAL A 26 -5.15 3.70 -7.99
N PHE A 27 -3.85 3.97 -7.99
CA PHE A 27 -2.82 2.96 -7.75
C PHE A 27 -2.93 2.33 -6.36
N ILE A 28 -3.12 3.14 -5.31
CA ILE A 28 -3.29 2.64 -3.95
C ILE A 28 -4.59 1.84 -3.83
N GLU A 29 -5.69 2.34 -4.39
CA GLU A 29 -7.01 1.67 -4.32
C GLU A 29 -6.99 0.27 -4.94
N ILE A 30 -6.42 0.10 -6.13
CA ILE A 30 -6.37 -1.20 -6.80
C ILE A 30 -5.45 -2.20 -6.08
N LEU A 31 -4.36 -1.72 -5.46
CA LEU A 31 -3.50 -2.56 -4.62
C LEU A 31 -4.23 -2.96 -3.34
N VAL A 32 -4.85 -2.01 -2.65
CA VAL A 32 -5.60 -2.28 -1.41
C VAL A 32 -6.75 -3.25 -1.68
N LEU A 33 -7.50 -3.12 -2.78
CA LEU A 33 -8.52 -4.10 -3.17
C LEU A 33 -7.94 -5.50 -3.38
N SER A 34 -6.84 -5.58 -4.13
CA SER A 34 -6.18 -6.84 -4.45
C SER A 34 -5.68 -7.53 -3.17
N GLY A 35 -4.96 -6.80 -2.31
CA GLY A 35 -4.45 -7.32 -1.06
C GLY A 35 -5.57 -7.67 -0.08
N SER A 36 -6.63 -6.86 -0.02
CA SER A 36 -7.78 -7.15 0.84
C SER A 36 -8.49 -8.43 0.45
N GLN A 37 -8.45 -8.83 -0.81
CA GLN A 37 -9.02 -10.09 -1.26
C GLN A 37 -8.19 -11.31 -0.85
N ILE A 38 -6.85 -11.20 -0.90
CA ILE A 38 -5.96 -12.37 -0.80
C ILE A 38 -5.24 -12.50 0.56
N ALA A 39 -5.24 -11.46 1.42
CA ALA A 39 -4.57 -11.53 2.72
C ALA A 39 -5.28 -12.50 3.68
N GLU A 40 -4.51 -13.40 4.26
CA GLU A 40 -4.98 -14.42 5.20
C GLU A 40 -4.37 -14.20 6.60
N THR A 41 -3.07 -13.91 6.65
CA THR A 41 -2.31 -13.71 7.90
C THR A 41 -2.41 -12.27 8.39
N ASP A 42 -2.16 -12.07 9.69
CA ASP A 42 -2.21 -10.73 10.29
C ASP A 42 -1.15 -9.78 9.69
N ARG A 43 0.03 -10.30 9.38
CA ARG A 43 1.10 -9.54 8.71
C ARG A 43 0.72 -9.07 7.31
N GLU A 44 0.06 -9.93 6.52
CA GLU A 44 -0.46 -9.54 5.20
C GLU A 44 -1.53 -8.46 5.32
N LYS A 45 -2.42 -8.57 6.31
CA LYS A 45 -3.46 -7.56 6.58
C LYS A 45 -2.85 -6.22 6.95
N GLU A 46 -1.82 -6.23 7.79
CA GLU A 46 -1.06 -5.03 8.17
C GLU A 46 -0.42 -4.35 6.97
N PHE A 47 0.19 -5.10 6.04
CA PHE A 47 0.70 -4.57 4.79
C PHE A 47 -0.37 -3.83 3.98
N VAL A 48 -1.56 -4.42 3.88
CA VAL A 48 -2.68 -3.81 3.16
C VAL A 48 -3.19 -2.56 3.88
N ILE A 49 -3.28 -2.58 5.21
CA ILE A 49 -3.71 -1.43 6.02
C ILE A 49 -2.70 -0.29 5.93
N TRP A 50 -1.41 -0.58 5.97
CA TRP A 50 -0.36 0.43 5.78
C TRP A 50 -0.50 1.14 4.43
N LEU A 51 -0.78 0.39 3.35
CA LEU A 51 -1.06 1.00 2.04
C LEU A 51 -2.36 1.82 2.07
N ALA A 52 -3.41 1.33 2.72
CA ALA A 52 -4.68 2.04 2.87
C ALA A 52 -4.57 3.34 3.70
N GLN A 53 -3.49 3.53 4.47
CA GLN A 53 -3.21 4.78 5.16
C GLN A 53 -2.54 5.83 4.29
N ARG A 54 -1.99 5.45 3.13
CA ARG A 54 -1.48 6.39 2.12
C ARG A 54 -2.63 7.00 1.31
N ASP A 55 -3.71 7.37 2.00
CA ASP A 55 -4.92 7.96 1.46
C ASP A 55 -4.82 9.49 1.43
N GLN A 56 -4.38 10.00 0.29
CA GLN A 56 -4.20 11.43 0.06
C GLN A 56 -5.49 12.26 0.09
N ASN A 57 -6.68 11.62 0.05
CA ASN A 57 -7.94 12.34 0.20
C ASN A 57 -8.15 12.80 1.64
N VAL A 58 -7.49 12.12 2.61
CA VAL A 58 -7.56 12.48 4.03
C VAL A 58 -6.27 13.16 4.50
N VAL A 59 -5.09 12.63 4.16
CA VAL A 59 -3.80 13.16 4.65
C VAL A 59 -3.26 14.36 3.87
N GLY A 60 -3.95 14.76 2.79
CA GLY A 60 -3.54 15.85 1.90
C GLY A 60 -2.81 15.37 0.65
N ARG A 61 -2.85 16.20 -0.39
CA ARG A 61 -2.33 15.86 -1.72
C ARG A 61 -0.82 16.08 -1.80
N GLY A 62 -0.09 15.07 -2.27
CA GLY A 62 1.37 15.18 -2.47
C GLY A 62 2.21 14.73 -1.28
N THR A 63 1.60 14.15 -0.24
CA THR A 63 2.26 13.71 0.99
C THR A 63 2.27 12.19 1.16
N VAL A 64 1.81 11.43 0.16
CA VAL A 64 1.65 9.97 0.25
C VAL A 64 2.72 9.19 -0.53
N GLY A 65 3.73 9.88 -1.06
CA GLY A 65 4.95 9.21 -1.50
C GLY A 65 5.64 8.48 -0.34
N PHE A 66 6.44 7.47 -0.67
CA PHE A 66 7.19 6.67 0.31
C PHE A 66 8.38 5.98 -0.34
N ASP A 67 9.43 5.75 0.44
CA ASP A 67 10.49 4.82 0.06
C ASP A 67 10.06 3.38 0.39
N LEU A 68 10.51 2.39 -0.40
CA LEU A 68 10.07 1.01 -0.19
C LEU A 68 10.42 0.47 1.20
N ASP A 69 11.48 0.93 1.84
CA ASP A 69 11.87 0.52 3.19
C ASP A 69 10.95 1.09 4.27
N GLU A 70 10.15 2.14 3.98
CA GLU A 70 9.10 2.62 4.90
C GLU A 70 7.92 1.66 5.04
N MET A 71 7.72 0.76 4.08
CA MET A 71 6.67 -0.26 4.16
C MET A 71 6.93 -1.19 5.37
N PRO A 72 5.90 -1.90 5.89
CA PRO A 72 5.99 -2.55 7.19
C PRO A 72 6.76 -3.89 7.15
N TRP A 73 8.00 -3.88 6.66
CA TRP A 73 8.87 -5.06 6.56
C TRP A 73 9.45 -5.45 7.92
N LEU A 74 9.65 -6.76 8.12
CA LEU A 74 10.47 -7.32 9.17
C LEU A 74 11.54 -8.24 8.57
N GLU A 75 12.72 -8.29 9.15
CA GLU A 75 13.83 -9.15 8.68
C GLU A 75 13.45 -10.63 8.73
N ASN A 76 12.63 -11.02 9.70
CA ASN A 76 12.22 -12.41 9.90
C ASN A 76 11.14 -12.90 8.92
N ASP A 77 10.43 -11.99 8.22
CA ASP A 77 9.33 -12.32 7.31
C ASP A 77 9.43 -11.68 5.92
N VAL A 78 10.50 -10.92 5.63
CA VAL A 78 10.67 -10.13 4.39
C VAL A 78 10.40 -10.94 3.12
N GLU A 79 10.90 -12.17 3.01
CA GLU A 79 10.69 -12.98 1.80
C GLU A 79 9.22 -13.41 1.63
N LEU A 80 8.53 -13.71 2.73
CA LEU A 80 7.10 -14.05 2.71
C LEU A 80 6.28 -12.81 2.34
N MET A 81 6.54 -11.67 2.97
CA MET A 81 5.83 -10.42 2.68
C MET A 81 6.13 -9.90 1.27
N LYS A 82 7.35 -10.12 0.77
CA LYS A 82 7.70 -9.80 -0.62
C LYS A 82 6.89 -10.67 -1.59
N GLN A 83 6.78 -11.97 -1.34
CA GLN A 83 5.94 -12.86 -2.16
C GLN A 83 4.46 -12.44 -2.13
N PHE A 84 3.96 -12.04 -0.96
CA PHE A 84 2.61 -11.49 -0.82
C PHE A 84 2.43 -10.22 -1.67
N MET A 85 3.36 -9.26 -1.59
CA MET A 85 3.35 -8.03 -2.39
C MET A 85 3.34 -8.33 -3.89
N LEU A 86 4.18 -9.27 -4.36
CA LEU A 86 4.20 -9.70 -5.76
C LEU A 86 2.85 -10.30 -6.18
N SER A 87 2.23 -11.09 -5.31
CA SER A 87 0.91 -11.70 -5.56
C SER A 87 -0.21 -10.64 -5.62
N MET A 88 -0.13 -9.62 -4.77
CA MET A 88 -1.05 -8.49 -4.78
C MET A 88 -0.93 -7.68 -6.08
N ILE A 89 0.29 -7.42 -6.54
CA ILE A 89 0.55 -6.72 -7.81
C ILE A 89 0.02 -7.53 -9.00
N ASP A 90 0.27 -8.84 -9.04
CA ASP A 90 -0.25 -9.72 -10.10
C ASP A 90 -1.79 -9.74 -10.11
N THR A 91 -2.41 -9.83 -8.93
CA THR A 91 -3.86 -9.76 -8.75
C THR A 91 -4.44 -8.44 -9.26
N ALA A 92 -3.75 -7.31 -9.02
CA ALA A 92 -4.13 -5.99 -9.50
C ALA A 92 -3.98 -5.87 -11.03
N ILE A 93 -2.90 -6.41 -11.61
CA ILE A 93 -2.68 -6.47 -13.07
C ILE A 93 -3.79 -7.28 -13.75
N ASN A 94 -4.23 -8.36 -13.11
CA ASN A 94 -5.35 -9.20 -13.57
C ASN A 94 -6.73 -8.57 -13.30
N LYS A 95 -6.78 -7.31 -12.85
CA LYS A 95 -7.99 -6.50 -12.62
C LYS A 95 -8.95 -7.09 -11.60
N THR A 96 -8.43 -7.84 -10.64
CA THR A 96 -9.28 -8.49 -9.66
C THR A 96 -9.98 -7.44 -8.80
N GLN A 97 -11.29 -7.61 -8.58
CA GLN A 97 -12.15 -6.66 -7.86
C GLN A 97 -12.30 -5.25 -8.46
N TRP A 98 -11.83 -4.98 -9.68
CA TRP A 98 -12.01 -3.65 -10.29
C TRP A 98 -13.48 -3.26 -10.49
N HIS A 99 -14.38 -4.23 -10.62
CA HIS A 99 -15.83 -4.02 -10.71
C HIS A 99 -16.46 -3.39 -9.45
N ILE A 100 -15.72 -3.31 -8.34
CA ILE A 100 -16.13 -2.62 -7.11
C ILE A 100 -15.99 -1.09 -7.25
N LEU A 101 -15.08 -0.63 -8.11
CA LEU A 101 -14.87 0.78 -8.38
C LEU A 101 -15.99 1.30 -9.28
N ASP A 102 -16.45 2.52 -9.04
CA ASP A 102 -17.47 3.20 -9.85
C ASP A 102 -16.88 4.03 -11.01
N TYR A 103 -15.57 3.92 -11.21
CA TYR A 103 -14.80 4.53 -12.29
C TYR A 103 -13.90 3.49 -12.97
N ASP A 104 -13.39 3.81 -14.16
CA ASP A 104 -12.38 3.00 -14.86
C ASP A 104 -10.98 3.40 -14.39
N PRO A 105 -10.18 2.49 -13.78
CA PRO A 105 -8.81 2.77 -13.34
C PRO A 105 -7.82 3.10 -14.47
N GLY A 106 -8.22 2.94 -15.73
CA GLY A 106 -7.35 3.15 -16.88
C GLY A 106 -6.37 1.99 -17.03
N GLU A 107 -6.81 0.92 -17.69
CA GLU A 107 -6.09 -0.35 -17.81
C GLU A 107 -4.62 -0.22 -18.24
N GLU A 108 -4.34 0.50 -19.32
CA GLU A 108 -3.00 0.59 -19.88
C GLU A 108 -2.04 1.30 -18.91
N TRP A 109 -2.50 2.41 -18.34
CA TRP A 109 -1.74 3.18 -17.36
C TRP A 109 -1.52 2.36 -16.08
N SER A 110 -2.59 1.78 -15.52
CA SER A 110 -2.53 0.96 -14.31
C SER A 110 -1.56 -0.21 -14.48
N ARG A 111 -1.65 -0.93 -15.60
CA ARG A 111 -0.74 -2.06 -15.90
C ARG A 111 0.71 -1.62 -15.99
N THR A 112 1.00 -0.51 -16.67
CA THR A 112 2.37 -0.01 -16.82
C THR A 112 2.96 0.39 -15.47
N THR A 113 2.19 1.12 -14.67
CA THR A 113 2.55 1.55 -13.30
C THR A 113 2.78 0.35 -12.38
N LEU A 114 1.89 -0.65 -12.40
CA LEU A 114 2.02 -1.86 -11.60
C LEU A 114 3.25 -2.71 -12.00
N LEU A 115 3.58 -2.80 -13.29
CA LEU A 115 4.78 -3.50 -13.76
C LEU A 115 6.07 -2.77 -13.35
N HIS A 116 6.06 -1.43 -13.30
CA HIS A 116 7.17 -0.66 -12.75
C HIS A 116 7.34 -0.97 -11.27
N PHE A 117 6.26 -0.87 -10.48
CA PHE A 117 6.30 -1.18 -9.06
C PHE A 117 6.72 -2.65 -8.79
N LEU A 118 6.27 -3.60 -9.62
CA LEU A 118 6.73 -4.99 -9.60
C LEU A 118 8.26 -5.09 -9.70
N THR A 119 8.84 -4.34 -10.64
CA THR A 119 10.30 -4.30 -10.86
C THR A 119 11.03 -3.76 -9.62
N MET A 120 10.49 -2.72 -8.98
CA MET A 120 11.03 -2.17 -7.74
C MET A 120 10.98 -3.18 -6.59
N ILE A 121 9.83 -3.84 -6.37
CA ILE A 121 9.68 -4.87 -5.34
C ILE A 121 10.60 -6.07 -5.61
N GLN A 122 10.79 -6.47 -6.87
CA GLN A 122 11.73 -7.53 -7.23
C GLN A 122 13.17 -7.19 -6.86
N ALA A 123 13.58 -5.92 -7.02
CA ALA A 123 14.90 -5.42 -6.66
C ALA A 123 15.10 -5.23 -5.14
N PHE A 124 14.04 -4.99 -4.38
CA PHE A 124 14.07 -4.88 -2.93
C PHE A 124 14.49 -6.22 -2.28
N ASN A 125 15.39 -6.20 -1.30
CA ASN A 125 15.86 -7.42 -0.62
C ASN A 125 16.12 -7.15 0.87
N GLN A 126 16.43 -8.20 1.62
CA GLN A 126 16.64 -8.13 3.07
C GLN A 126 17.64 -7.04 3.51
N ASN A 127 18.68 -6.73 2.74
CA ASN A 127 19.66 -5.70 3.11
C ASN A 127 19.09 -4.27 3.06
N HIS A 128 17.88 -4.11 2.52
CA HIS A 128 17.19 -2.82 2.46
C HIS A 128 16.11 -2.69 3.53
N VAL A 129 15.88 -3.72 4.35
CA VAL A 129 14.85 -3.68 5.40
C VAL A 129 15.28 -2.73 6.52
N ASN A 130 14.37 -1.88 6.95
CA ASN A 130 14.52 -1.07 8.15
C ASN A 130 13.30 -1.28 9.07
N GLU A 131 13.41 -2.25 9.99
CA GLU A 131 12.31 -2.63 10.90
C GLU A 131 11.83 -1.48 11.78
N GLN A 132 12.66 -0.45 11.97
CA GLN A 132 12.30 0.73 12.74
C GLN A 132 11.04 1.40 12.20
N HIS A 133 10.81 1.40 10.89
CA HIS A 133 9.58 1.95 10.31
C HIS A 133 8.33 1.17 10.73
N TYR A 134 8.41 -0.15 10.81
CA TYR A 134 7.31 -0.97 11.33
C TYR A 134 7.09 -0.72 12.83
N MET A 135 8.18 -0.65 13.61
CA MET A 135 8.08 -0.39 15.05
C MET A 135 7.47 0.98 15.35
N GLU A 136 7.90 2.02 14.64
CA GLU A 136 7.32 3.38 14.75
C GLU A 136 5.85 3.40 14.35
N TRP A 137 5.50 2.72 13.25
CA TRP A 137 4.13 2.66 12.77
C TRP A 137 3.16 1.93 13.72
N THR A 138 3.65 0.88 14.40
CA THR A 138 2.83 0.05 15.30
C THR A 138 2.82 0.51 16.74
N THR A 139 3.76 1.37 17.15
CA THR A 139 3.80 1.94 18.49
C THR A 139 2.69 2.98 18.62
N LEU A 140 1.83 2.81 19.63
CA LEU A 140 0.85 3.81 20.01
C LEU A 140 1.59 4.95 20.71
N ASP A 141 1.48 6.18 20.20
CA ASP A 141 2.00 7.33 20.91
C ASP A 141 1.18 7.53 22.20
N GLU A 142 1.83 7.89 23.32
CA GLU A 142 1.14 8.05 24.62
C GLU A 142 0.06 9.16 24.59
N GLU A 143 0.08 10.02 23.56
CA GLU A 143 -0.89 11.08 23.30
C GLU A 143 -2.07 10.64 22.39
N ASP A 144 -1.96 9.49 21.71
CA ASP A 144 -2.98 8.93 20.82
C ASP A 144 -4.05 8.17 21.62
N GLU A 145 -4.83 8.93 22.38
CA GLU A 145 -5.70 8.40 23.42
C GLU A 145 -6.94 7.63 22.90
N TYR A 146 -7.17 7.52 21.58
CA TYR A 146 -8.45 6.99 21.08
C TYR A 146 -8.45 5.97 19.92
N GLU A 147 -7.48 5.91 19.00
CA GLU A 147 -7.53 4.92 17.91
C GLU A 147 -6.16 4.36 17.52
N PRO A 148 -5.98 3.02 17.49
CA PRO A 148 -4.72 2.42 17.09
C PRO A 148 -4.48 2.58 15.59
N THR A 149 -3.23 2.80 15.20
CA THR A 149 -2.81 2.89 13.81
C THR A 149 -3.28 1.66 13.01
N ILE A 150 -3.19 0.46 13.60
CA ILE A 150 -3.77 -0.77 13.05
C ILE A 150 -5.13 -1.02 13.73
N PRO A 151 -6.26 -0.94 13.01
CA PRO A 151 -7.56 -1.17 13.62
C PRO A 151 -7.73 -2.60 14.14
N VAL A 152 -8.23 -2.73 15.37
CA VAL A 152 -8.40 -4.02 16.05
C VAL A 152 -9.35 -4.94 15.26
N GLY A 153 -8.89 -6.16 14.99
CA GLY A 153 -9.68 -7.19 14.29
C GLY A 153 -9.68 -7.06 12.77
N TYR A 154 -8.87 -6.17 12.19
CA TYR A 154 -8.71 -6.01 10.74
C TYR A 154 -10.05 -5.84 10.00
N PRO A 155 -10.89 -4.87 10.39
CA PRO A 155 -12.21 -4.69 9.80
C PRO A 155 -12.10 -4.33 8.32
N LYS A 156 -13.11 -4.77 7.56
CA LYS A 156 -13.26 -4.44 6.12
C LYS A 156 -14.46 -3.54 5.90
N CYS A 157 -14.36 -2.67 4.91
CA CYS A 157 -15.47 -1.90 4.39
C CYS A 157 -16.58 -2.83 3.89
N GLN A 158 -17.81 -2.62 4.38
CA GLN A 158 -18.95 -3.43 3.96
C GLN A 158 -19.32 -3.22 2.48
N LYS A 159 -19.04 -2.03 1.94
CA LYS A 159 -19.34 -1.68 0.54
C LYS A 159 -18.28 -2.23 -0.43
N HIS A 160 -17.01 -2.07 -0.09
CA HIS A 160 -15.91 -2.32 -1.03
C HIS A 160 -15.05 -3.56 -0.69
N GLY A 161 -15.23 -4.18 0.48
CA GLY A 161 -14.41 -5.31 0.91
C GLY A 161 -12.93 -4.98 1.19
N ALA A 162 -12.53 -3.72 1.06
CA ALA A 162 -11.20 -3.23 1.39
C ALA A 162 -10.98 -3.19 2.90
N TYR A 163 -9.80 -3.56 3.39
CA TYR A 163 -9.42 -3.32 4.78
C TYR A 163 -9.50 -1.84 5.12
N LEU A 164 -9.98 -1.54 6.33
CA LEU A 164 -10.06 -0.19 6.86
C LEU A 164 -8.73 0.17 7.52
N SER A 165 -8.28 1.40 7.30
CA SER A 165 -7.33 2.06 8.18
C SER A 165 -8.08 2.92 9.20
N TYR A 166 -7.36 3.59 10.11
CA TYR A 166 -7.95 4.61 10.99
C TYR A 166 -8.54 5.79 10.21
N LEU A 167 -8.14 5.97 8.93
CA LEU A 167 -8.72 6.95 8.01
C LEU A 167 -10.02 6.46 7.33
N GLY A 168 -10.46 5.24 7.62
CA GLY A 168 -11.62 4.61 6.99
C GLY A 168 -11.26 3.82 5.72
N CYS A 169 -12.15 3.84 4.73
CA CYS A 169 -11.98 3.09 3.49
C CYS A 169 -11.43 4.00 2.39
N VAL A 170 -10.23 3.69 1.89
CA VAL A 170 -9.54 4.48 0.85
C VAL A 170 -10.39 4.73 -0.40
N ILE A 171 -11.29 3.81 -0.74
CA ILE A 171 -12.19 3.96 -1.91
C ILE A 171 -13.40 4.82 -1.56
N CYS A 172 -13.96 4.71 -0.34
CA CYS A 172 -15.05 5.61 0.06
C CYS A 172 -14.57 7.06 0.03
N ASN A 173 -13.35 7.29 0.52
CA ASN A 173 -12.76 8.61 0.63
C ASN A 173 -12.41 9.25 -0.72
N SER A 174 -12.27 8.46 -1.78
CA SER A 174 -12.04 8.96 -3.15
C SER A 174 -13.29 9.44 -3.87
N LEU A 175 -14.48 9.22 -3.31
CA LEU A 175 -15.77 9.51 -3.93
C LEU A 175 -16.50 10.73 -3.35
N ASP A 176 -15.84 11.45 -2.43
CA ASP A 176 -16.33 12.70 -1.82
C ASP A 176 -15.66 13.96 -2.41
#